data_AF-N4UDU1-F1
#
_entry.id   AF-N4UDU1-F1
#
_cell.length_a   1.000
_cell.length_b   1.000
_cell.length_c   1.000
_cell.angle_alpha   90.00
_cell.angle_beta   90.00
_cell.angle_gamma   90.00
#
_symmetry.space_group_name_H-M   'P 1'
#
loop_
_entity.id
_entity.type
_entity.pdbx_description
1 polymer ?
#
loop_
_entity_poly.entity_id
_entity_poly.type
_entity_poly.pdbx_seq_one_letter_code
_entity_poly.pdbx_strand_id
1 'polypeptide(L)'
;MPVTPYAGPSGYTPFYLSIYGTYVLRFSMPVYWGCSTNNGLRPLFSGNFSKRHVDIGVGTGYCLAEAMRDAHREPKDQHVTLVDFSEHSLTAARKRVLSRYLDVDVRCTSLAEPPQHG
;
A
#
# COMPACT_ATOMS: atom_id res chain seq x y z
N MET A 1 -16.82 -25.83 12.99
CA MET A 1 -15.45 -26.12 12.52
C MET A 1 -14.55 -25.05 13.12
N PRO A 2 -13.42 -25.39 13.77
CA PRO A 2 -12.50 -24.36 14.25
C PRO A 2 -11.81 -23.71 13.05
N VAL A 3 -11.82 -22.38 12.99
CA VAL A 3 -11.02 -21.61 12.04
C VAL A 3 -9.57 -21.63 12.53
N THR A 4 -8.67 -22.22 11.75
CA THR A 4 -7.23 -22.08 11.99
C THR A 4 -6.81 -20.65 11.62
N PRO A 5 -6.07 -19.93 12.48
CA PRO A 5 -5.51 -18.64 12.12
C PRO A 5 -4.60 -18.80 10.91
N TYR A 6 -4.87 -18.06 9.84
CA TYR A 6 -3.90 -17.92 8.76
C TYR A 6 -2.74 -17.09 9.30
N ALA A 7 -1.68 -17.75 9.75
CA ALA A 7 -0.40 -17.09 9.99
C ALA A 7 0.06 -16.52 8.65
N GLY A 8 -0.05 -15.19 8.49
CA GLY A 8 0.53 -14.50 7.35
C GLY A 8 1.98 -14.94 7.14
N PRO A 9 2.50 -14.91 5.92
CA PRO A 9 3.82 -15.45 5.59
C PRO A 9 4.90 -14.90 6.54
N SER A 10 5.37 -15.78 7.43
CA SER A 10 6.29 -15.54 8.56
C SER A 10 7.72 -15.09 8.15
N GLY A 11 7.95 -14.78 6.86
CA GLY A 11 9.29 -14.58 6.29
C GLY A 11 9.63 -13.16 5.81
N TYR A 12 8.72 -12.20 5.90
CA TYR A 12 8.95 -10.87 5.32
C TYR A 12 9.71 -9.93 6.28
N THR A 13 11.04 -10.00 6.24
CA THR A 13 11.89 -8.94 6.82
C THR A 13 11.76 -7.63 6.01
N PRO A 14 11.99 -6.44 6.62
CA PRO A 14 11.85 -5.14 5.94
C PRO A 14 12.67 -5.03 4.64
N PHE A 15 13.84 -5.66 4.61
CA PHE A 15 14.71 -5.73 3.44
C PHE A 15 14.10 -6.59 2.32
N TYR A 16 13.59 -7.77 2.66
CA TYR A 16 12.92 -8.67 1.72
C TYR A 16 11.63 -8.05 1.17
N LEU A 17 10.88 -7.32 2.00
CA LEU A 17 9.66 -6.61 1.59
C LEU A 17 9.96 -5.48 0.57
N SER A 18 11.06 -4.76 0.76
CA SER A 18 11.49 -3.69 -0.17
C SER A 18 11.95 -4.26 -1.53
N ILE A 19 12.74 -5.35 -1.50
CA ILE A 19 13.21 -6.02 -2.72
C ILE A 19 12.04 -6.68 -3.45
N TYR A 20 11.18 -7.41 -2.74
CA TYR A 20 10.03 -8.09 -3.31
C TYR A 20 9.02 -7.08 -3.87
N GLY A 21 8.71 -6.00 -3.15
CA GLY A 21 7.85 -4.93 -3.65
C GLY A 21 8.42 -4.27 -4.91
N THR A 22 9.72 -4.00 -4.94
CA THR A 22 10.38 -3.42 -6.12
C THR A 22 10.39 -4.39 -7.30
N TYR A 23 10.66 -5.67 -7.06
CA TYR A 23 10.64 -6.71 -8.09
C TYR A 23 9.23 -6.95 -8.65
N VAL A 24 8.23 -7.06 -7.78
CA VAL A 24 6.84 -7.24 -8.21
C VAL A 24 6.35 -6.04 -9.01
N LEU A 25 6.59 -4.82 -8.54
CA LEU A 25 6.11 -3.60 -9.21
C LEU A 25 6.86 -3.27 -10.50
N ARG A 26 8.16 -3.56 -10.59
CA ARG A 26 9.00 -3.16 -11.74
C ARG A 26 9.26 -4.28 -12.74
N PHE A 27 9.13 -5.54 -12.32
CA PHE A 27 9.40 -6.70 -13.17
C PHE A 27 8.16 -7.57 -13.32
N SER A 28 7.50 -8.00 -12.22
CA SER A 28 6.36 -8.92 -12.34
C SER A 28 5.15 -8.30 -13.03
N MET A 29 4.71 -7.10 -12.63
CA MET A 29 3.58 -6.40 -13.24
C MET A 29 3.70 -6.25 -14.78
N PRO A 30 4.80 -5.70 -15.33
CA PRO A 30 4.94 -5.60 -16.78
C PRO A 30 5.23 -6.93 -17.48
N VAL A 31 5.99 -7.86 -16.88
CA VAL A 31 6.48 -9.08 -17.56
C VAL A 31 5.51 -10.26 -17.44
N TYR A 32 4.96 -10.51 -16.25
CA TYR A 32 4.05 -11.64 -16.02
C TYR A 32 2.58 -11.28 -16.24
N TRP A 33 2.20 -10.04 -15.92
CA TRP A 33 0.79 -9.61 -15.99
C TRP A 33 0.49 -8.71 -17.20
N GLY A 34 1.50 -8.35 -17.99
CA GLY A 34 1.36 -7.46 -19.15
C GLY A 34 0.89 -6.05 -18.80
N CYS A 35 0.86 -5.69 -17.52
CA CYS A 35 0.33 -4.43 -17.04
C CYS A 35 1.49 -3.48 -16.72
N SER A 36 1.83 -2.64 -17.69
CA SER A 36 2.85 -1.61 -17.48
C SER A 36 2.43 -0.70 -16.33
N THR A 37 3.30 -0.58 -15.32
CA THR A 37 3.07 0.22 -14.11
C THR A 37 2.72 1.67 -14.45
N ASN A 38 3.36 2.23 -15.48
CA ASN A 38 3.14 3.62 -15.90
C ASN A 38 1.98 3.79 -16.88
N ASN A 39 1.71 2.81 -17.76
CA ASN A 39 0.75 2.98 -18.85
C ASN A 39 -0.61 2.31 -18.60
N GLY A 40 -0.69 1.39 -17.63
CA GLY A 40 -1.94 0.69 -17.26
C GLY A 40 -2.31 0.95 -15.81
N LEU A 41 -1.48 0.47 -14.88
CA LEU A 41 -1.81 0.47 -13.46
C LEU A 41 -1.98 1.88 -12.89
N ARG A 42 -1.05 2.80 -13.18
CA ARG A 42 -1.10 4.17 -12.66
C ARG A 42 -2.31 4.97 -13.18
N PRO A 43 -2.64 5.00 -14.49
CA PRO A 43 -3.87 5.64 -14.96
C PRO A 43 -5.13 5.07 -14.31
N LEU A 44 -5.23 3.73 -14.21
CA LEU A 44 -6.38 3.07 -13.59
C LEU A 44 -6.51 3.42 -12.10
N PHE A 45 -5.40 3.37 -11.36
CA PHE A 45 -5.39 3.70 -9.94
C PHE A 45 -5.73 5.19 -9.74
N SER A 46 -5.08 6.09 -10.47
CA SER A 46 -5.25 7.53 -10.32
C SER A 46 -6.65 7.99 -10.73
N GLY A 47 -7.24 7.38 -11.76
CA GLY A 47 -8.62 7.64 -12.18
C GLY A 47 -9.67 7.23 -11.14
N ASN A 48 -9.36 6.27 -10.27
CA ASN A 48 -10.23 5.81 -9.19
C ASN A 48 -9.85 6.39 -7.81
N PHE A 49 -8.81 7.22 -7.75
CA PHE A 49 -8.38 7.84 -6.50
C PHE A 49 -9.35 8.95 -6.10
N SER A 50 -9.74 8.99 -4.83
CA SER A 50 -10.77 9.90 -4.30
C SER A 50 -10.27 10.65 -3.06
N LYS A 51 -11.03 11.65 -2.58
CA LYS A 51 -10.68 12.38 -1.34
C LYS A 51 -10.70 11.50 -0.09
N ARG A 52 -11.49 10.42 -0.09
CA ARG A 52 -11.55 9.43 0.99
C ARG A 52 -11.26 8.06 0.38
N HIS A 53 -10.01 7.64 0.44
CA HIS A 53 -9.53 6.48 -0.27
C HIS A 53 -9.06 5.40 0.70
N VAL A 54 -9.41 4.15 0.40
CA VAL A 54 -8.88 2.98 1.12
C VAL A 54 -7.98 2.23 0.14
N ASP A 55 -6.71 2.07 0.49
CA ASP A 55 -5.74 1.30 -0.27
C ASP A 55 -5.48 -0.02 0.47
N ILE A 56 -5.74 -1.15 -0.19
CA ILE A 56 -5.66 -2.51 0.39
C ILE A 56 -4.51 -3.26 -0.29
N GLY A 57 -3.60 -3.82 0.51
CA GLY A 57 -2.36 -4.41 0.01
C GLY A 57 -1.37 -3.33 -0.43
N VAL A 58 -1.15 -2.35 0.45
CA VAL A 58 -0.46 -1.09 0.12
C VAL A 58 1.00 -1.26 -0.29
N GLY A 59 1.63 -2.38 0.08
CA GLY A 59 3.05 -2.64 -0.20
C GLY A 59 3.92 -1.49 0.29
N THR A 60 4.57 -0.78 -0.64
CA THR A 60 5.41 0.39 -0.29
C THR A 60 4.71 1.75 -0.44
N GLY A 61 3.43 1.77 -0.79
CA GLY A 61 2.63 2.99 -1.02
C GLY A 61 2.96 3.72 -2.33
N TYR A 62 3.55 3.03 -3.31
CA TYR A 62 3.95 3.64 -4.59
C TYR A 62 2.75 4.14 -5.40
N CYS A 63 1.77 3.28 -5.67
CA CYS A 63 0.60 3.63 -6.50
C CYS A 63 -0.19 4.78 -5.89
N LEU A 64 -0.42 4.73 -4.58
CA LEU A 64 -1.07 5.80 -3.83
C LEU A 64 -0.32 7.15 -3.96
N ALA A 65 1.01 7.15 -3.78
CA ALA A 65 1.77 8.39 -3.88
C ALA A 65 1.76 8.97 -5.30
N GLU A 66 1.78 8.13 -6.33
CA GLU A 66 1.64 8.59 -7.72
C GLU A 66 0.24 9.13 -8.00
N ALA A 67 -0.81 8.51 -7.46
CA ALA A 67 -2.18 8.97 -7.63
C ALA A 67 -2.46 10.30 -6.92
N MET A 68 -1.88 10.50 -5.73
CA MET A 68 -1.93 11.79 -5.04
C MET A 68 -1.22 12.90 -5.83
N ARG A 69 -0.08 12.56 -6.47
CA ARG A 69 0.62 13.48 -7.38
C ARG A 69 -0.26 13.87 -8.56
N ASP A 70 -0.89 12.88 -9.20
CA ASP A 70 -1.68 13.08 -10.41
C ASP A 70 -3.02 13.78 -10.14
N ALA A 71 -3.58 13.65 -8.93
CA ALA A 71 -4.86 14.24 -8.58
C ALA A 71 -4.82 15.75 -8.33
N HIS A 72 -3.64 16.34 -8.14
CA HIS A 72 -3.45 17.79 -7.89
C HIS A 72 -4.40 18.38 -6.82
N ARG A 73 -4.70 17.60 -5.77
CA ARG A 73 -5.55 18.02 -4.64
C ARG A 73 -4.69 18.53 -3.48
N GLU A 74 -5.22 19.48 -2.73
CA GLU A 74 -4.64 19.91 -1.46
C GLU A 74 -4.49 18.70 -0.50
N PRO A 75 -3.32 18.45 0.10
CA PRO A 75 -3.11 17.31 1.00
C PRO A 75 -4.08 17.25 2.19
N LYS A 76 -4.39 18.39 2.80
CA LYS A 76 -5.31 18.51 3.94
C LYS A 76 -6.75 18.04 3.66
N ASP A 77 -7.15 17.99 2.39
CA ASP A 77 -8.49 17.58 1.97
C ASP A 77 -8.57 16.07 1.71
N GLN A 78 -7.47 15.35 1.90
CA GLN A 78 -7.35 13.93 1.58
C GLN A 78 -7.27 13.11 2.86
N HIS A 79 -8.07 12.04 2.90
CA HIS A 79 -8.09 11.05 3.95
C HIS A 79 -7.82 9.68 3.34
N VAL A 80 -6.76 9.03 3.79
CA VAL A 80 -6.34 7.74 3.27
C VAL A 80 -6.27 6.72 4.39
N THR A 81 -6.92 5.59 4.18
CA THR A 81 -6.79 4.41 5.03
C THR A 81 -5.93 3.37 4.32
N LEU A 82 -4.85 2.97 4.96
CA LEU A 82 -3.92 1.94 4.50
C LEU A 82 -4.27 0.62 5.18
N VAL A 83 -4.47 -0.43 4.40
CA VAL A 83 -4.83 -1.76 4.91
C VAL A 83 -3.84 -2.79 4.37
N ASP A 84 -3.21 -3.56 5.26
CA ASP A 84 -2.28 -4.62 4.89
C ASP A 84 -2.15 -5.63 6.05
N PHE A 85 -1.67 -6.83 5.76
CA PHE A 85 -1.31 -7.81 6.79
C PHE A 85 0.10 -7.53 7.36
N SER A 86 0.94 -6.81 6.63
CA SER A 86 2.31 -6.47 7.03
C SER A 86 2.40 -5.08 7.66
N GLU A 87 2.75 -5.02 8.95
CA GLU A 87 3.09 -3.77 9.64
C GLU A 87 4.24 -3.01 8.95
N HIS A 88 5.17 -3.75 8.32
CA HIS A 88 6.26 -3.15 7.55
C HIS A 88 5.74 -2.46 6.28
N SER A 89 4.77 -3.05 5.57
CA SER A 89 4.10 -2.39 4.44
C SER A 89 3.39 -1.12 4.89
N LEU A 90 2.57 -1.22 5.94
CA LEU A 90 1.83 -0.07 6.50
C LEU A 90 2.78 1.07 6.89
N THR A 91 3.87 0.75 7.58
CA THR A 91 4.90 1.73 7.97
C THR A 91 5.60 2.35 6.77
N ALA A 92 5.99 1.54 5.79
CA ALA A 92 6.68 2.02 4.59
C ALA A 92 5.79 2.92 3.72
N ALA A 93 4.54 2.50 3.49
CA ALA A 93 3.55 3.26 2.75
C ALA A 93 3.23 4.59 3.45
N ARG A 94 2.92 4.55 4.76
CA ARG A 94 2.68 5.76 5.56
C ARG A 94 3.86 6.72 5.51
N LYS A 95 5.08 6.21 5.67
CA LYS A 95 6.30 7.03 5.59
C LYS A 95 6.47 7.70 4.22
N ARG A 96 6.26 6.95 3.12
CA ARG A 96 6.36 7.51 1.76
C ARG A 96 5.35 8.63 1.54
N VAL A 97 4.10 8.41 1.94
CA VAL A 97 3.03 9.42 1.80
C VAL A 97 3.37 10.69 2.59
N LEU A 98 3.66 10.55 3.89
CA LEU A 98 3.94 11.70 4.77
C LEU A 98 5.25 12.44 4.44
N SER A 99 6.22 11.78 3.78
CA SER A 99 7.43 12.45 3.29
C SER A 99 7.21 13.36 2.07
N ARG A 100 6.07 13.23 1.38
CA ARG A 100 5.75 13.94 0.13
C ARG A 100 4.57 14.89 0.27
N TYR A 101 3.60 14.51 1.11
CA TYR A 101 2.36 15.24 1.32
C TYR A 101 2.16 15.45 2.81
N LEU A 102 2.56 16.64 3.28
CA LEU A 102 2.31 17.05 4.66
C LEU A 102 0.81 17.27 4.88
N ASP A 103 0.33 17.10 6.12
CA ASP A 103 -1.07 17.35 6.51
C ASP A 103 -2.15 16.46 5.88
N VAL A 104 -1.76 15.35 5.24
CA VAL A 104 -2.72 14.33 4.80
C VAL A 104 -3.14 13.45 5.98
N ASP A 105 -4.44 13.14 6.12
CA ASP A 105 -4.93 12.23 7.17
C ASP A 105 -4.65 10.77 6.74
N VAL A 106 -3.63 10.14 7.33
CA VAL A 106 -3.28 8.74 7.07
C VAL A 106 -3.61 7.87 8.27
N ARG A 107 -4.48 6.89 8.07
CA ARG A 107 -4.79 5.83 9.03
C ARG A 107 -4.22 4.51 8.56
N CYS A 108 -3.74 3.69 9.48
CA CYS A 108 -3.29 2.33 9.18
C CYS A 108 -4.19 1.32 9.90
N THR A 109 -4.56 0.26 9.21
CA THR A 109 -5.34 -0.84 9.77
C THR A 109 -4.69 -2.15 9.38
N SER A 110 -4.21 -2.87 10.38
CA SER A 110 -3.64 -4.20 10.21
C SER A 110 -4.77 -5.21 10.06
N LEU A 111 -4.64 -6.12 9.10
CA LEU A 111 -5.50 -7.30 8.99
C LEU A 111 -4.94 -8.50 9.77
N ALA A 112 -3.78 -8.36 10.41
CA ALA A 112 -3.26 -9.38 11.31
C ALA A 112 -4.18 -9.51 12.54
N GLU A 113 -4.36 -10.74 13.03
CA GLU A 113 -5.05 -10.94 14.30
C GLU A 113 -4.29 -10.22 15.44
N PRO A 114 -5.02 -9.61 16.38
CA PRO A 114 -4.39 -9.01 17.55
C PRO A 114 -3.63 -10.09 18.34
N PRO A 115 -2.49 -9.74 18.99
CA PRO A 115 -1.74 -10.69 19.79
C PRO A 115 -2.63 -11.28 20.88
N GLN A 116 -2.84 -12.60 20.80
CA GLN A 116 -3.55 -13.37 21.80
C GLN A 116 -2.72 -13.30 23.09
N HIS A 117 -3.16 -12.50 24.05
CA HIS A 117 -2.55 -12.49 25.38
C HIS A 117 -3.00 -13.78 26.07
N GLY A 118 -2.06 -14.70 26.30
CA GLY A 118 -2.24 -15.88 27.15
C GLY A 118 -2.08 -15.53 28.63
#